data_AF-A0A453AHD6-F1
#
_entry.id   AF-A0A453AHD6-F1
#
_cell.length_a   1.000
_cell.length_b   1.000
_cell.length_c   1.000
_cell.angle_alpha   90.00
_cell.angle_beta   90.00
_cell.angle_gamma   90.00
#
_symmetry.space_group_name_H-M   'P 1'
#
loop_
_entity.id
_entity.type
_entity.pdbx_description
1 polymer ?
#
loop_
_entity_poly.entity_id
_entity_poly.type
_entity_poly.pdbx_seq_one_letter_code
_entity_poly.pdbx_strand_id
1 'polypeptide(L)'
;MGLTDKDIVALSGGHTLGKARPDRSGFDGAWTKDPLKFDNSYFVELLKGDSNGLLKLPTDKVLVEDTDFRRFVELYAKDEDAFFKDYAESHKKLSELGFTPSRATLLAWGCRDKAKRAVTRTTAVFAVAVAVIACAYICESKRRLSG
;
A
#
# COMPACT_ATOMS: atom_id res chain seq x y z
N MET A 1 -16.52 -15.80 6.18
CA MET A 1 -16.18 -14.37 6.42
C MET A 1 -16.69 -13.42 5.32
N GLY A 2 -17.18 -13.89 4.16
CA GLY A 2 -17.68 -12.98 3.11
C GLY A 2 -16.59 -12.13 2.43
N LEU A 3 -15.35 -12.58 2.51
CA LEU A 3 -14.17 -11.96 1.90
C LEU A 3 -13.97 -12.54 0.51
N THR A 4 -13.58 -11.67 -0.42
CA THR A 4 -13.25 -12.03 -1.81
C THR A 4 -11.80 -12.49 -1.92
N ASP A 5 -11.41 -13.07 -3.05
CA ASP A 5 -10.02 -13.45 -3.33
C ASP A 5 -9.05 -12.26 -3.18
N LYS A 6 -9.47 -11.08 -3.66
CA LYS A 6 -8.73 -9.81 -3.48
C LYS A 6 -8.52 -9.52 -1.99
N ASP A 7 -9.58 -9.64 -1.19
CA ASP A 7 -9.50 -9.40 0.26
C ASP A 7 -8.53 -10.37 0.93
N ILE A 8 -8.57 -11.65 0.56
CA ILE A 8 -7.68 -12.68 1.12
C ILE A 8 -6.23 -12.35 0.83
N VAL A 9 -5.88 -12.05 -0.42
CA VAL A 9 -4.50 -11.77 -0.82
C VAL A 9 -4.02 -10.45 -0.21
N ALA A 10 -4.83 -9.40 -0.25
CA ALA A 10 -4.48 -8.11 0.34
C ALA A 10 -4.21 -8.27 1.85
N LEU A 11 -5.13 -8.88 2.61
CA LEU A 11 -4.97 -9.08 4.05
C LEU A 11 -3.76 -9.95 4.41
N SER A 12 -3.42 -10.94 3.59
CA SER A 12 -2.21 -11.75 3.77
C SER A 12 -0.94 -10.91 3.70
N GLY A 13 -0.97 -9.80 2.96
CA GLY A 13 0.10 -8.78 2.94
C GLY A 13 0.42 -8.17 4.31
N GLY A 14 -0.45 -8.33 5.32
CA GLY A 14 -0.17 -7.96 6.70
C GLY A 14 1.08 -8.65 7.27
N HIS A 15 1.47 -9.80 6.73
CA HIS A 15 2.74 -10.49 7.06
C HIS A 15 3.99 -9.69 6.70
N THR A 16 3.88 -8.56 5.99
CA THR A 16 5.01 -7.62 5.86
C THR A 16 5.51 -7.11 7.21
N LEU A 17 4.66 -7.16 8.25
CA LEU A 17 4.99 -6.80 9.62
C LEU A 17 5.21 -8.02 10.52
N GLY A 18 6.23 -7.93 11.36
CA GLY A 18 6.50 -8.89 12.42
C GLY A 18 7.19 -10.17 11.97
N LYS A 19 7.07 -11.21 12.79
CA LYS A 19 7.69 -12.52 12.59
C LYS A 19 6.93 -13.62 13.32
N ALA A 20 7.06 -14.85 12.84
CA ALA A 20 6.60 -16.01 13.58
C ALA A 20 7.53 -16.31 14.76
N ARG A 21 7.03 -17.08 15.73
CA ARG A 21 7.84 -17.60 16.84
C ARG A 21 7.50 -19.07 17.12
N PRO A 22 8.51 -19.92 17.37
CA PRO A 22 8.30 -21.35 17.56
C PRO A 22 7.48 -21.65 18.81
N ASP A 23 7.60 -20.86 19.89
CA ASP A 23 6.83 -21.01 21.12
C ASP A 23 5.34 -20.61 20.99
N ARG A 24 4.94 -20.04 19.84
CA ARG A 24 3.57 -19.57 19.59
C ARG A 24 2.88 -20.38 18.50
N SER A 25 3.51 -20.49 17.34
CA SER A 25 2.90 -21.12 16.16
C SER A 25 3.66 -22.34 15.65
N GLY A 26 4.82 -22.66 16.23
CA GLY A 26 5.72 -23.71 15.71
C GLY A 26 6.54 -23.30 14.48
N PHE A 27 6.39 -22.06 13.98
CA PHE A 27 7.19 -21.50 12.88
C PHE A 27 8.15 -20.43 13.40
N ASP A 28 9.27 -20.21 12.72
CA ASP A 28 10.27 -19.21 13.08
C ASP A 28 10.68 -18.36 11.88
N GLY A 29 10.97 -17.07 12.12
CA GLY A 29 11.44 -16.13 11.12
C GLY A 29 10.43 -15.05 10.70
N ALA A 30 10.97 -14.01 10.07
CA ALA A 30 10.20 -12.91 9.47
C ALA A 30 9.96 -13.17 7.98
N TRP A 31 8.88 -12.60 7.43
CA TRP A 31 8.56 -12.69 6.00
C TRP A 31 9.32 -11.66 5.15
N THR A 32 9.81 -10.58 5.76
CA THR A 32 10.50 -9.48 5.09
C THR A 32 11.82 -9.16 5.78
N LYS A 33 12.70 -8.43 5.09
CA LYS A 33 14.00 -7.99 5.63
C LYS A 33 13.86 -6.91 6.70
N ASP A 34 12.82 -6.08 6.57
CA ASP A 34 12.47 -5.03 7.54
C ASP A 34 11.06 -5.29 8.08
N PRO A 35 10.92 -6.13 9.12
CA PRO A 35 9.63 -6.55 9.65
C PRO A 35 8.90 -5.45 10.45
N LEU A 36 9.46 -4.25 10.55
CA LEU A 36 8.81 -3.11 11.21
C LEU A 36 8.28 -2.08 10.22
N LYS A 37 8.48 -2.31 8.92
CA LYS A 37 8.01 -1.45 7.85
C LYS A 37 6.80 -2.04 7.15
N PHE A 38 5.74 -1.25 7.06
CA PHE A 38 4.57 -1.60 6.25
C PHE A 38 4.78 -1.14 4.82
N ASP A 39 5.08 -2.08 3.94
CA ASP A 39 5.34 -1.88 2.51
C ASP A 39 4.92 -3.14 1.72
N ASN A 40 5.16 -3.18 0.41
CA ASN A 40 4.80 -4.33 -0.41
C ASN A 40 5.88 -5.44 -0.47
N SER A 41 6.93 -5.38 0.37
CA SER A 41 8.07 -6.31 0.31
C SER A 41 7.65 -7.77 0.50
N TYR A 42 6.59 -8.04 1.26
CA TYR A 42 6.04 -9.39 1.41
C TYR A 42 5.75 -10.04 0.05
N PHE A 43 5.03 -9.35 -0.85
CA PHE A 43 4.68 -9.91 -2.16
C PHE A 43 5.90 -10.04 -3.07
N VAL A 44 6.82 -9.08 -3.01
CA VAL A 44 8.09 -9.12 -3.76
C VAL A 44 8.93 -10.32 -3.34
N GLU A 45 9.04 -10.58 -2.05
CA GLU A 45 9.81 -11.71 -1.51
C GLU A 45 9.09 -13.05 -1.71
N LEU A 46 7.75 -13.04 -1.75
CA LEU A 46 6.95 -14.23 -2.02
C LEU A 46 7.20 -14.78 -3.44
N LEU A 47 7.26 -13.90 -4.44
CA LEU A 47 7.56 -14.27 -5.83
C LEU A 47 8.99 -14.80 -6.05
N LYS A 48 9.92 -14.55 -5.13
CA LYS A 48 11.32 -15.05 -5.20
C LYS A 48 11.49 -16.48 -4.69
N GLY A 49 10.43 -17.11 -4.16
CA GLY A 49 10.49 -18.46 -3.58
C GLY A 49 11.40 -18.54 -2.33
N ASP A 50 11.89 -19.74 -2.01
CA ASP A 50 12.59 -20.01 -0.73
C ASP A 50 14.07 -19.54 -0.69
N SER A 51 14.48 -18.64 -1.59
CA SER A 51 15.90 -18.30 -1.84
C SER A 51 16.57 -17.38 -0.82
N ASN A 52 15.79 -16.67 0.03
CA ASN A 52 16.32 -15.55 0.83
C ASN A 52 16.35 -15.80 2.35
N GLY A 53 16.08 -17.03 2.81
CA GLY A 53 16.03 -17.36 4.24
C GLY A 53 14.89 -16.68 5.02
N LEU A 54 13.97 -16.02 4.31
CA LEU A 54 12.76 -15.42 4.87
C LEU A 54 11.66 -16.47 4.96
N LEU A 55 10.83 -16.35 6.00
CA LEU A 55 9.73 -17.26 6.25
C LEU A 55 8.70 -17.20 5.12
N LYS A 56 8.24 -18.39 4.70
CA LYS A 56 7.09 -18.60 3.83
C LYS A 56 6.31 -19.78 4.35
N LEU A 57 5.14 -19.53 4.92
CA LEU A 57 4.24 -20.58 5.37
C LEU A 57 3.64 -21.31 4.16
N PRO A 58 3.15 -22.54 4.33
CA PRO A 58 2.38 -23.23 3.29
C PRO A 58 1.22 -22.38 2.75
N THR A 59 0.55 -21.62 3.62
CA THR A 59 -0.54 -20.71 3.24
C THR A 59 -0.08 -19.53 2.39
N ASP A 60 1.13 -19.02 2.61
CA ASP A 60 1.69 -17.95 1.78
C ASP A 60 2.01 -18.49 0.37
N LYS A 61 2.56 -19.71 0.29
CA LYS A 61 2.93 -20.35 -0.99
C LYS A 61 1.71 -20.58 -1.89
N VAL A 62 0.56 -20.96 -1.30
CA VAL A 62 -0.70 -21.13 -2.02
C VAL A 62 -1.13 -19.85 -2.76
N LEU A 63 -0.80 -18.66 -2.27
CA LEU A 63 -1.14 -17.40 -2.93
C LEU A 63 -0.46 -17.23 -4.30
N VAL A 64 0.67 -17.92 -4.54
CA VAL A 64 1.41 -17.89 -5.81
C VAL A 64 1.08 -19.09 -6.69
N GLU A 65 0.72 -20.22 -6.08
CA GLU A 65 0.35 -21.46 -6.76
C GLU A 65 -1.03 -21.36 -7.42
N ASP A 66 -1.99 -20.74 -6.74
CA ASP A 66 -3.34 -20.53 -7.26
C ASP A 66 -3.38 -19.36 -8.27
N THR A 67 -3.95 -19.60 -9.45
CA THR A 67 -3.96 -18.60 -10.53
C THR A 67 -4.82 -17.37 -10.23
N ASP A 68 -5.93 -17.54 -9.49
CA ASP A 68 -6.84 -16.45 -9.14
C ASP A 68 -6.27 -15.56 -8.02
N PHE A 69 -5.47 -16.13 -7.12
CA PHE A 69 -4.71 -15.37 -6.12
C PHE A 69 -3.46 -14.72 -6.71
N ARG A 70 -2.73 -15.46 -7.56
CA ARG A 70 -1.44 -15.02 -8.10
C ARG A 70 -1.52 -13.68 -8.82
N ARG A 71 -2.62 -13.40 -9.54
CA ARG A 71 -2.82 -12.11 -10.22
C ARG A 71 -2.73 -10.92 -9.25
N PHE A 72 -3.23 -11.07 -8.02
CA PHE A 72 -3.18 -10.03 -7.00
C PHE A 72 -1.80 -9.96 -6.35
N VAL A 73 -1.14 -11.09 -6.13
CA VAL A 73 0.26 -11.11 -5.65
C VAL A 73 1.17 -10.37 -6.62
N GLU A 74 1.05 -10.65 -7.92
CA GLU A 74 1.84 -9.98 -8.96
C GLU A 74 1.51 -8.50 -9.10
N LEU A 75 0.22 -8.12 -8.92
CA LEU A 75 -0.19 -6.72 -8.88
C LEU A 75 0.47 -5.99 -7.71
N TYR A 76 0.32 -6.51 -6.49
CA TYR A 76 0.83 -5.87 -5.28
C TYR A 76 2.35 -5.83 -5.20
N ALA A 77 3.03 -6.83 -5.75
CA ALA A 77 4.49 -6.81 -5.88
C ALA A 77 4.99 -5.70 -6.83
N LYS A 78 4.21 -5.33 -7.84
CA LYS A 78 4.56 -4.28 -8.83
C LYS A 78 4.08 -2.89 -8.42
N ASP A 79 2.95 -2.81 -7.73
CA ASP A 79 2.25 -1.57 -7.40
C ASP A 79 1.88 -1.55 -5.91
N GLU A 80 2.69 -0.83 -5.13
CA GLU A 80 2.48 -0.65 -3.69
C GLU A 80 1.25 0.21 -3.37
N ASP A 81 0.92 1.20 -4.22
CA ASP A 81 -0.25 2.04 -4.01
C ASP A 81 -1.54 1.21 -4.18
N ALA A 82 -1.57 0.29 -5.15
CA ALA A 82 -2.65 -0.66 -5.31
C ALA A 82 -2.81 -1.57 -4.07
N PHE A 83 -1.69 -2.06 -3.54
CA PHE A 83 -1.68 -2.84 -2.30
C PHE A 83 -2.26 -2.04 -1.13
N PHE A 84 -1.76 -0.83 -0.87
CA PHE A 84 -2.22 -0.02 0.25
C PHE A 84 -3.70 0.33 0.17
N LYS A 85 -4.18 0.64 -1.04
CA LYS A 85 -5.59 0.94 -1.28
C LYS A 85 -6.47 -0.26 -0.94
N ASP A 86 -6.15 -1.44 -1.50
CA ASP A 86 -6.95 -2.64 -1.27
C ASP A 86 -6.81 -3.15 0.16
N TYR A 87 -5.63 -3.08 0.77
CA TYR A 87 -5.42 -3.44 2.17
C TYR A 87 -6.27 -2.58 3.11
N ALA A 88 -6.34 -1.27 2.88
CA ALA A 88 -7.16 -0.38 3.71
C ALA A 88 -8.65 -0.74 3.62
N GLU A 89 -9.16 -1.04 2.42
CA GLU A 89 -10.54 -1.46 2.20
C GLU A 89 -10.83 -2.81 2.88
N SER A 90 -9.99 -3.81 2.62
CA SER A 90 -10.18 -5.17 3.15
C SER A 90 -9.97 -5.25 4.66
N HIS A 91 -9.01 -4.50 5.21
CA HIS A 91 -8.77 -4.46 6.66
C HIS A 91 -9.92 -3.77 7.41
N LYS A 92 -10.47 -2.68 6.85
CA LYS A 92 -11.70 -2.08 7.37
C LYS A 92 -12.84 -3.09 7.36
N LYS A 93 -13.09 -3.73 6.21
CA LYS A 93 -14.13 -4.76 6.07
C LYS A 93 -13.97 -5.85 7.13
N LEU A 94 -12.76 -6.38 7.31
CA LEU A 94 -12.44 -7.39 8.33
C LEU A 94 -12.73 -6.88 9.75
N SER A 95 -12.31 -5.65 10.08
CA SER A 95 -12.47 -5.07 11.42
C SER A 95 -13.94 -4.83 11.81
N GLU A 96 -14.81 -4.62 10.83
CA GLU A 96 -16.24 -4.37 11.02
C GLU A 96 -17.10 -5.64 10.87
N LEU A 97 -16.50 -6.81 10.55
CA LEU A 97 -17.26 -8.06 10.40
C LEU A 97 -17.98 -8.44 11.71
N GLY A 98 -19.30 -8.66 11.60
CA GLY A 98 -20.14 -9.00 12.74
C GLY A 98 -20.57 -7.80 13.59
N PHE A 99 -20.16 -6.57 13.23
CA PHE A 99 -20.57 -5.35 13.91
C PHE A 99 -21.68 -4.62 13.12
N THR A 100 -22.86 -4.49 13.72
CA THR A 100 -23.96 -3.68 13.18
C THR A 100 -24.14 -2.44 14.06
N PRO A 101 -23.61 -1.26 13.66
CA PRO A 101 -23.76 -0.06 14.47
C PRO A 101 -25.22 0.38 14.52
N SER A 102 -25.66 0.82 15.70
CA SER A 102 -26.96 1.46 15.82
C SER A 102 -26.99 2.77 15.01
N ARG A 103 -28.19 3.20 14.59
CA ARG A 103 -28.36 4.49 13.89
C ARG A 103 -27.82 5.67 14.71
N ALA A 104 -27.89 5.62 16.04
CA ALA A 104 -27.32 6.63 16.93
C ALA A 104 -25.78 6.64 16.89
N THR A 105 -25.16 5.46 16.86
CA THR A 105 -23.70 5.29 16.74
C THR A 105 -23.17 5.84 15.42
N LEU A 106 -23.88 5.58 14.31
CA LEU A 106 -23.52 6.11 12.99
C LEU A 106 -23.56 7.64 12.95
N LEU A 107 -24.57 8.27 13.56
CA LEU A 107 -24.69 9.73 13.61
C LEU A 107 -23.58 10.37 14.47
N ALA A 108 -23.19 9.73 15.57
CA ALA A 108 -22.10 10.20 16.42
C ALA A 108 -20.72 10.12 15.75
N TRP A 109 -20.47 9.08 14.92
CA TRP A 109 -19.20 8.91 14.21
C TRP A 109 -19.12 9.65 12.88
N GLY A 110 -20.23 9.76 12.12
CA GLY A 110 -20.27 10.38 10.78
C GLY A 110 -19.99 11.89 10.74
N CYS A 111 -19.95 12.57 11.90
CA CYS A 111 -19.55 13.99 11.97
C CYS A 111 -18.04 14.20 11.74
N ARG A 112 -17.22 13.13 11.76
CA ARG A 112 -15.75 13.23 11.70
C ARG A 112 -15.16 13.23 10.29
N ASP A 113 -15.91 12.80 9.27
CA ASP A 113 -15.36 12.51 7.93
C ASP A 113 -15.43 13.68 6.93
N LYS A 114 -16.02 14.83 7.28
CA LYS A 114 -16.12 15.98 6.34
C LYS A 114 -14.89 16.90 6.30
N ALA A 115 -13.75 16.52 6.89
CA ALA A 115 -12.57 17.40 7.00
C ALA A 115 -11.41 17.07 6.03
N LYS A 116 -11.54 16.13 5.08
CA LYS A 116 -10.44 15.81 4.16
C LYS A 116 -10.88 15.70 2.69
N ARG A 117 -11.21 16.84 2.08
CA ARG A 117 -11.11 16.98 0.61
C ARG A 117 -10.99 18.45 0.17
N ALA A 118 -9.86 19.06 0.50
CA ALA A 118 -9.39 20.28 -0.16
C ALA A 118 -7.85 20.33 -0.14
N VAL A 119 -7.19 19.27 -0.63
CA VAL A 119 -5.83 19.39 -1.15
C VAL A 119 -5.93 19.09 -2.64
N THR A 120 -6.46 20.07 -3.36
CA THR A 120 -6.41 20.10 -4.81
C THR A 120 -4.96 20.32 -5.19
N ARG A 121 -4.43 19.37 -5.96
CA ARG A 121 -3.10 19.35 -6.55
C ARG A 121 -2.62 20.74 -7.01
N THR A 122 -1.42 21.05 -6.55
CA THR A 122 -0.58 22.22 -6.74
C THR A 122 -0.09 22.43 -8.18
N THR A 123 -0.97 22.34 -9.18
CA THR A 123 -0.59 22.56 -10.60
C THR A 123 -0.14 24.00 -10.87
N ALA A 124 -0.60 24.96 -10.08
CA ALA A 124 -0.19 26.36 -10.19
C ALA A 124 1.30 26.59 -9.86
N VAL A 125 1.89 25.80 -8.95
CA VAL A 125 3.28 26.06 -8.48
C VAL A 125 4.32 25.64 -9.53
N PHE A 126 4.07 24.55 -10.26
CA PHE A 126 4.96 24.12 -11.36
C PHE A 126 4.92 25.10 -12.55
N ALA A 127 3.74 25.63 -12.89
CA ALA A 127 3.60 26.58 -14.01
C ALA A 127 4.34 27.91 -13.73
N VAL A 128 4.28 28.42 -12.50
CA VAL A 128 4.98 29.64 -12.10
C VAL A 128 6.50 29.45 -12.11
N ALA A 129 7.00 28.31 -11.61
CA ALA A 129 8.44 28.03 -11.63
C ALA A 129 9.01 27.94 -13.05
N VAL A 130 8.31 27.26 -13.97
CA VAL A 130 8.72 27.15 -15.38
C VAL A 130 8.72 28.52 -16.07
N ALA A 131 7.70 29.35 -15.82
CA ALA A 131 7.63 30.69 -16.40
C ALA A 131 8.76 31.62 -15.92
N VAL A 132 9.11 31.58 -14.63
CA VAL A 132 10.22 32.38 -14.07
C VAL A 132 11.57 31.96 -14.65
N ILE A 133 11.81 30.64 -14.77
CA ILE A 133 13.06 30.12 -15.36
C ILE A 133 13.16 30.51 -16.84
N ALA A 134 12.07 30.38 -17.60
CA ALA A 134 12.04 30.78 -19.00
C ALA A 134 12.30 32.30 -19.19
N CYS A 135 11.65 33.14 -18.37
CA CYS A 135 11.87 34.59 -18.38
C CYS A 135 13.32 34.95 -18.01
N ALA A 136 13.91 34.31 -17.00
CA ALA A 136 15.29 34.56 -16.61
C ALA A 136 16.26 34.23 -17.75
N TYR A 137 16.07 33.08 -18.42
CA TYR A 137 16.89 32.66 -19.55
C TYR A 137 16.79 33.62 -20.74
N ILE A 138 15.58 34.11 -21.06
CA ILE A 138 15.35 35.07 -22.15
C ILE A 138 15.95 36.45 -21.82
N CYS A 139 15.84 36.90 -20.56
CA CYS A 139 16.44 38.16 -20.11
C CYS A 139 17.96 38.11 -20.10
N GLU A 140 18.56 36.95 -19.82
CA GLU A 140 20.00 36.77 -19.86
C GLU A 140 20.53 36.67 -21.29
N SER A 141 19.83 35.96 -22.18
CA SER A 141 20.22 35.85 -23.60
C SER A 141 20.18 37.19 -24.34
N LYS A 142 19.16 38.03 -24.08
CA LYS A 142 19.11 39.39 -24.65
C LYS A 142 20.24 40.28 -24.13
N ARG A 143 20.58 40.19 -22.84
CA ARG A 143 21.72 40.94 -22.27
C ARG A 143 23.05 40.55 -22.91
N ARG A 144 23.24 39.28 -23.27
CA ARG A 144 24.46 38.80 -23.96
C ARG A 144 24.54 39.16 -25.43
N LEU A 145 23.42 39.51 -26.07
CA LEU A 145 23.37 39.93 -27.49
C LEU A 145 23.45 41.45 -27.67
N SER A 146 23.34 42.22 -26.59
CA SER A 146 23.34 43.70 -26.60
C SER A 146 24.59 44.33 -25.96
N GLY A 147 25.63 43.54 -25.68
CA GLY A 147 26.96 43.98 -25.26
C GLY A 147 28.02 43.37 -26.16
#